data_AF-A0A533UG24-F1
#
_entry.id   AF-A0A533UG24-F1
#
_cell.length_a   1.000
_cell.length_b   1.000
_cell.length_c   1.000
_cell.angle_alpha   90.00
_cell.angle_beta   90.00
_cell.angle_gamma   90.00
#
_symmetry.space_group_name_H-M   'P 1'
#
loop_
_entity.id
_entity.type
_entity.pdbx_description
1 polymer ?
#
loop_
_entity_poly.entity_id
_entity_poly.type
_entity_poly.pdbx_seq_one_letter_code
_entity_poly.pdbx_strand_id
1 'polypeptide(L)' 'KRGLVVHEVNNTVEFKGLAKVSKKNIPKEMIDFATKYAIK' A
#
# COMPACT_ATOMS: atom_id res chain seq x y z
N LYS A 1 4.83 25.65 -14.45
CA LYS A 1 4.09 24.74 -13.53
C LYS A 1 4.88 23.45 -13.42
N ARG A 2 5.29 23.01 -12.22
CA ARG A 2 5.89 21.68 -11.99
C ARG A 2 4.85 20.84 -11.26
N GLY A 3 4.29 19.85 -11.95
CA GLY A 3 3.30 18.92 -11.40
C GLY A 3 3.95 17.73 -10.72
N LEU A 4 3.12 16.81 -10.21
CA LEU A 4 3.58 15.50 -9.75
C LEU A 4 3.91 14.63 -10.96
N VAL A 5 5.01 13.87 -10.88
CA VAL A 5 5.43 12.90 -11.90
C VAL A 5 5.60 11.56 -11.22
N VAL A 6 5.04 10.50 -11.80
CA VAL A 6 5.23 9.13 -11.31
C VAL A 6 6.59 8.64 -11.78
N HIS A 7 7.45 8.24 -10.83
CA HIS A 7 8.77 7.69 -11.12
C HIS A 7 8.76 6.16 -11.13
N GLU A 8 7.99 5.55 -10.21
CA GLU A 8 7.96 4.10 -10.04
C GLU A 8 6.66 3.62 -9.40
N VAL A 9 6.38 2.33 -9.60
CA VAL A 9 5.32 1.58 -8.93
C VAL A 9 5.90 0.21 -8.54
N ASN A 10 5.71 -0.19 -7.28
CA ASN A 10 6.25 -1.44 -6.74
C ASN A 10 5.13 -2.46 -6.50
N ASN A 11 5.25 -3.66 -7.08
CA ASN A 11 4.25 -4.73 -6.92
C ASN A 11 4.34 -5.42 -5.55
N THR A 12 5.54 -5.49 -4.97
CA THR A 12 5.79 -6.02 -3.62
C THR A 12 6.54 -4.96 -2.83
N VAL A 13 5.81 -4.18 -2.05
CA VAL A 13 6.38 -3.06 -1.30
C VAL A 13 6.79 -3.47 0.11
N GLU A 14 7.96 -3.01 0.56
CA GLU A 14 8.33 -3.06 1.97
C GLU A 14 7.65 -1.91 2.73
N PHE A 15 6.71 -2.24 3.61
CA PHE A 15 5.89 -1.22 4.30
C PHE A 15 6.11 -1.15 5.81
N LYS A 16 7.05 -1.90 6.40
CA LYS A 16 7.25 -1.97 7.86
C LYS A 16 7.52 -0.59 8.48
N GLY A 17 8.41 0.21 7.88
CA GLY A 17 8.69 1.57 8.34
C GLY A 17 7.48 2.49 8.17
N LEU A 18 6.82 2.41 7.02
CA LEU A 18 5.63 3.20 6.69
C LEU A 18 4.46 2.88 7.63
N ALA A 19 4.26 1.61 7.99
CA ALA A 19 3.22 1.18 8.91
C ALA A 19 3.39 1.78 10.31
N LYS A 20 4.63 2.08 10.73
CA LYS A 20 4.90 2.71 12.04
C LYS A 20 4.54 4.20 12.06
N VAL A 21 4.73 4.92 10.96
CA VAL A 21 4.58 6.38 10.90
C VAL A 21 3.29 6.84 10.22
N SER A 22 2.59 5.91 9.56
CA SER A 22 1.31 6.19 8.90
C SER A 22 0.15 6.17 9.90
N LYS A 23 -0.87 7.00 9.63
CA LYS A 23 -2.16 6.93 10.33
C LYS A 23 -3.01 5.74 9.86
N LYS A 24 -2.66 5.13 8.73
CA LYS A 24 -3.40 4.01 8.12
C LYS A 24 -2.79 2.68 8.53
N ASN A 25 -3.65 1.70 8.79
CA ASN A 25 -3.24 0.32 9.04
C ASN A 25 -3.01 -0.41 7.71
N ILE A 26 -1.84 -0.20 7.12
CA ILE A 26 -1.44 -0.76 5.82
C ILE A 26 -1.60 -2.30 5.78
N PRO A 27 -1.10 -3.09 6.76
CA PRO A 27 -1.26 -4.55 6.73
C PRO A 27 -2.72 -4.99 6.67
N LYS A 28 -3.60 -4.36 7.46
CA LYS A 28 -5.01 -4.73 7.51
C LYS A 28 -5.70 -4.50 6.17
N GLU A 29 -5.47 -3.35 5.53
CA GLU A 29 -6.06 -3.03 4.22
C GLU A 29 -5.63 -4.04 3.15
N MET A 30 -4.37 -4.49 3.17
CA MET A 30 -3.88 -5.52 2.24
C MET A 30 -4.57 -6.87 2.46
N ILE A 31 -4.74 -7.29 3.72
CA ILE A 31 -5.42 -8.54 4.08
C ILE A 31 -6.91 -8.47 3.73
N ASP A 32 -7.57 -7.35 4.05
CA ASP A 32 -8.98 -7.13 3.75
C ASP A 32 -9.23 -7.20 2.24
N PHE A 33 -8.34 -6.60 1.43
CA PHE A 33 -8.38 -6.71 -0.03
C PHE A 33 -8.25 -8.17 -0.51
N ALA A 34 -7.23 -8.88 -0.03
CA ALA A 34 -6.99 -10.27 -0.43
C ALA A 34 -8.18 -11.17 -0.07
N THR A 35 -8.72 -11.03 1.14
CA THR A 35 -9.85 -11.81 1.64
C THR A 35 -11.12 -11.53 0.82
N LYS A 36 -11.34 -10.28 0.41
CA LYS A 36 -12.55 -9.87 -0.28
C LYS A 36 -12.56 -10.23 -1.76
N TYR A 37 -11.41 -10.15 -2.43
CA TYR A 37 -11.34 -10.19 -3.90
C TYR A 37 -10.46 -11.29 -4.47
N ALA A 38 -9.49 -11.83 -3.73
CA ALA A 38 -8.57 -12.84 -4.24
C ALA A 38 -8.93 -14.27 -3.78
N ILE A 39 -9.64 -14.41 -2.65
CA ILE A 39 -10.02 -15.70 -2.08
C ILE A 39 -11.45 -16.13 -2.51
N LYS A 40 -12.15 -15.30 -3.29
CA LYS A 40 -13.47 -15.59 -3.86
C LYS A 40 -13.36 -16.08 -5.31
#